data_AF-A0A849YTJ8-F1
#
_entry.id   AF-A0A849YTJ8-F1
#
_cell.length_a   1.000
_cell.length_b   1.000
_cell.length_c   1.000
_cell.angle_alpha   90.00
_cell.angle_beta   90.00
_cell.angle_gamma   90.00
#
_symmetry.space_group_name_H-M   'P 1'
#
loop_
_entity.id
_entity.type
_entity.pdbx_description
1 polymer ?
#
loop_
_entity_poly.entity_id
_entity_poly.type
_entity_poly.pdbx_seq_one_letter_code
_entity_poly.pdbx_strand_id
1 'polypeptide(L)'
;MRILLLAVFATLAACAPATYRVPPPAPAPGPSGQTYCEAVEAICDVDRLAGVTDADIVEADQKRFSYMEANVDNPQGVYLRTILSASTPAERATIMRDAQAEAGLTRCGYAESEAKRQD
;
A
#
# COMPACT_ATOMS: atom_id res chain seq x y z
N MET A 1 -38.59 -17.71 49.85
CA MET A 1 -38.01 -18.35 48.64
C MET A 1 -38.71 -17.70 47.45
N ARG A 2 -38.10 -17.01 46.49
CA ARG A 2 -36.72 -16.85 46.00
C ARG A 2 -36.61 -15.44 45.42
N ILE A 3 -35.52 -14.75 45.74
CA ILE A 3 -35.11 -13.46 45.16
C ILE A 3 -34.61 -13.75 43.74
N LEU A 4 -35.20 -13.13 42.72
CA LEU A 4 -34.76 -13.22 41.32
C LEU A 4 -33.98 -11.93 40.99
N LEU A 5 -32.67 -12.02 41.17
CA LEU A 5 -31.66 -11.07 40.69
C LEU A 5 -31.54 -11.20 39.17
N LEU A 6 -31.90 -10.15 38.44
CA LEU A 6 -31.50 -9.98 37.03
C LEU A 6 -30.38 -8.93 37.00
N ALA A 7 -29.15 -9.42 36.95
CA ALA A 7 -27.94 -8.63 36.81
C ALA A 7 -27.87 -8.05 35.39
N VAL A 8 -28.04 -6.74 35.28
CA VAL A 8 -27.72 -5.95 34.09
C VAL A 8 -26.20 -5.88 33.98
N PHE A 9 -25.62 -6.77 33.17
CA PHE A 9 -24.22 -6.65 32.75
C PHE A 9 -24.12 -5.56 31.69
N ALA A 10 -23.92 -4.32 32.13
CA ALA A 10 -23.46 -3.23 31.28
C ALA A 10 -21.95 -3.42 31.01
N THR A 11 -21.61 -4.07 29.90
CA THR A 11 -20.23 -4.12 29.41
C THR A 11 -19.85 -2.74 28.87
N LEU A 12 -19.22 -1.94 29.74
CA LEU A 12 -18.48 -0.74 29.37
C LEU A 12 -17.44 -1.12 28.30
N ALA A 13 -17.71 -0.71 27.07
CA ALA A 13 -16.73 -0.63 26.00
C ALA A 13 -15.68 0.42 26.38
N ALA A 14 -14.65 -0.01 27.09
CA ALA A 14 -13.46 0.79 27.31
C ALA A 14 -12.70 0.88 25.98
N CYS A 15 -12.93 1.97 25.23
CA CYS A 15 -11.94 2.49 24.31
C CYS A 15 -10.65 2.68 25.11
N ALA A 16 -9.69 1.78 24.93
CA ALA A 16 -8.34 1.98 25.42
C ALA A 16 -7.84 3.33 24.86
N PRO A 17 -7.22 4.19 25.69
CA PRO A 17 -6.61 5.41 25.19
C PRO A 17 -5.48 4.99 24.24
N ALA A 18 -5.69 5.23 22.95
CA ALA A 18 -4.64 5.22 21.95
C ALA A 18 -3.53 6.14 22.48
N THR A 19 -2.39 5.54 22.82
CA THR A 19 -1.19 6.29 23.15
C THR A 19 -0.92 7.22 21.97
N TYR A 20 -0.88 8.53 22.27
CA TYR A 20 -0.60 9.59 21.32
C TYR A 20 0.86 9.44 20.85
N ARG A 21 1.11 8.46 19.97
CA ARG A 21 2.31 8.46 19.13
C ARG A 21 2.12 9.63 18.19
N VAL A 22 2.82 10.73 18.49
CA VAL A 22 3.07 11.77 17.49
C VAL A 22 3.68 11.03 16.28
N PRO A 23 2.96 10.92 15.14
CA PRO A 23 3.55 10.28 13.98
C PRO A 23 4.80 11.08 13.61
N PRO A 24 5.90 10.41 13.20
CA PRO A 24 7.06 11.12 12.69
C PRO A 24 6.58 12.10 11.60
N PRO A 25 7.19 13.31 11.51
CA PRO A 25 6.77 14.29 10.53
C PRO A 25 6.75 13.64 9.15
N ALA A 26 5.60 13.73 8.48
CA ALA A 26 5.43 13.16 7.17
C ALA A 26 6.51 13.72 6.23
N PRO A 27 7.15 12.88 5.41
CA PRO A 27 8.14 13.37 4.45
C PRO A 27 7.51 14.46 3.58
N ALA A 28 8.30 15.49 3.26
CA ALA A 28 7.85 16.61 2.46
C ALA A 28 7.25 16.10 1.12
N PRO A 29 6.16 16.72 0.64
CA PRO A 29 5.57 16.35 -0.64
C PRO A 29 6.57 16.54 -1.78
N GLY A 30 6.40 15.77 -2.85
CA GLY A 30 7.23 15.88 -4.05
C GLY A 30 7.07 17.23 -4.76
N PRO A 31 7.84 17.47 -5.83
CA PRO A 31 7.76 18.71 -6.61
C PRO A 31 6.34 19.02 -7.12
N SER A 32 5.54 18.00 -7.43
CA SER A 32 4.13 18.12 -7.80
C SER A 32 3.15 18.36 -6.64
N GLY A 33 3.60 18.23 -5.39
CA GLY A 33 2.72 18.14 -4.23
C GLY A 33 2.27 16.72 -3.88
N GLN A 34 2.64 15.69 -4.66
CA GLN A 34 2.26 14.29 -4.41
C GLN A 34 2.74 13.82 -3.04
N THR A 35 1.81 13.30 -2.24
CA THR A 35 2.07 12.66 -0.95
C THR A 35 2.59 11.23 -1.15
N TYR A 36 3.18 10.65 -0.11
CA TYR A 36 3.62 9.25 -0.16
C TYR A 36 2.45 8.28 -0.39
N CYS A 37 1.31 8.52 0.25
CA CYS A 37 0.12 7.68 0.09
C CYS A 37 -0.37 7.66 -1.35
N GLU A 38 -0.48 8.84 -2.00
CA GLU A 38 -0.87 8.96 -3.41
C GLU A 38 0.13 8.26 -4.34
N ALA A 39 1.43 8.33 -4.03
CA ALA A 39 2.47 7.63 -4.78
C ALA A 39 2.32 6.10 -4.68
N VAL A 40 2.13 5.56 -3.47
CA VAL A 40 1.94 4.12 -3.26
C VAL A 40 0.63 3.66 -3.89
N GLU A 41 -0.45 4.43 -3.79
CA GLU A 41 -1.72 4.15 -4.45
C GLU A 41 -1.54 4.06 -5.98
N ALA A 42 -0.85 5.02 -6.58
CA ALA A 42 -0.55 5.01 -8.02
C ALA A 42 0.27 3.79 -8.45
N ILE A 43 1.24 3.36 -7.64
CA ILE A 43 2.04 2.15 -7.90
C ILE A 43 1.16 0.90 -7.75
N CYS A 44 0.32 0.84 -6.73
CA CYS A 44 -0.56 -0.30 -6.49
C CYS A 44 -1.59 -0.52 -7.59
N ASP A 45 -2.05 0.57 -8.21
CA ASP A 45 -3.02 0.57 -9.30
C ASP A 45 -2.37 0.56 -10.70
N VAL A 46 -1.04 0.42 -10.79
CA VAL A 46 -0.28 0.59 -12.03
C VAL A 46 -0.79 -0.29 -13.18
N ASP A 47 -1.24 -1.52 -12.90
CA ASP A 47 -1.75 -2.41 -13.95
C ASP A 47 -3.00 -1.84 -14.63
N ARG A 48 -3.92 -1.28 -13.84
CA ARG A 48 -5.12 -0.61 -14.33
C ARG A 48 -4.77 0.69 -15.05
N LEU A 49 -3.85 1.47 -14.47
CA LEU A 49 -3.52 2.81 -14.94
C LEU A 49 -2.66 2.81 -16.21
N ALA A 50 -1.75 1.83 -16.34
CA ALA A 50 -0.89 1.64 -17.49
C ALA A 50 -1.50 0.74 -18.58
N GLY A 51 -2.72 0.23 -18.37
CA GLY A 51 -3.41 -0.65 -19.32
C GLY A 51 -2.64 -1.95 -19.54
N VAL A 52 -2.11 -2.54 -18.46
CA VAL A 52 -1.38 -3.81 -18.50
C VAL A 52 -2.36 -4.95 -18.71
N THR A 53 -1.96 -5.89 -19.56
CA THR A 53 -2.66 -7.15 -19.81
C THR A 53 -1.69 -8.30 -19.59
N ASP A 54 -2.16 -9.43 -19.07
CA ASP A 54 -1.33 -10.58 -18.68
C ASP A 54 -0.71 -11.38 -19.84
N ALA A 55 -0.74 -10.86 -21.08
CA ALA A 55 -0.32 -11.58 -22.27
C ALA A 55 1.20 -11.62 -22.50
N ASP A 56 1.92 -10.56 -22.15
CA ASP A 56 3.38 -10.46 -22.30
C ASP A 56 4.00 -9.80 -21.07
N ILE A 57 4.89 -10.55 -20.40
CA ILE A 57 5.53 -10.17 -19.15
C ILE A 57 6.51 -9.00 -19.34
N VAL A 58 7.23 -8.95 -20.47
CA VAL A 58 8.21 -7.90 -20.75
C VAL A 58 7.50 -6.60 -21.09
N GLU A 59 6.46 -6.68 -21.92
CA GLU A 59 5.64 -5.52 -22.27
C GLU A 59 4.91 -4.97 -21.02
N ALA A 60 4.40 -5.86 -20.17
CA ALA A 60 3.78 -5.48 -18.91
C ALA A 60 4.75 -4.70 -18.01
N ASP A 61 5.97 -5.18 -17.81
CA ASP A 61 6.97 -4.48 -17.01
C ASP A 61 7.33 -3.12 -17.61
N GLN A 62 7.55 -3.03 -18.92
CA GLN A 62 7.80 -1.74 -19.56
C GLN A 62 6.66 -0.75 -19.33
N LYS A 63 5.41 -1.15 -19.55
CA LYS A 63 4.24 -0.29 -19.33
C LYS A 63 4.15 0.21 -17.88
N ARG A 64 4.34 -0.69 -16.92
CA ARG A 64 4.32 -0.36 -15.49
C ARG A 64 5.38 0.69 -15.15
N PHE A 65 6.63 0.43 -15.53
CA PHE A 65 7.73 1.31 -15.21
C PHE A 65 7.63 2.66 -15.94
N SER A 66 7.23 2.69 -17.21
CA SER A 66 6.98 3.94 -17.91
C SER A 66 5.86 4.77 -17.27
N TYR A 67 4.78 4.13 -16.83
CA TYR A 67 3.72 4.83 -16.11
C TYR A 67 4.23 5.39 -14.78
N MET A 68 4.90 4.57 -13.96
CA MET A 68 5.44 5.00 -12.68
C MET A 68 6.51 6.09 -12.84
N GLU A 69 7.30 6.07 -13.92
CA GLU A 69 8.28 7.12 -14.23
C GLU A 69 7.60 8.47 -14.44
N ALA A 70 6.50 8.49 -15.20
CA ALA A 70 5.77 9.70 -15.52
C ALA A 70 4.87 10.23 -14.39
N ASN A 71 4.39 9.35 -13.51
CA ASN A 71 3.30 9.68 -12.57
C ASN A 71 3.68 9.56 -11.08
N VAL A 72 4.88 9.06 -10.76
CA VAL A 72 5.38 8.98 -9.38
C VAL A 72 6.60 9.88 -9.26
N ASP A 73 6.41 11.01 -8.57
CA ASP A 73 7.44 12.02 -8.37
C ASP A 73 7.64 12.39 -6.88
N ASN A 74 6.81 11.86 -5.98
CA ASN A 74 7.11 11.86 -4.56
C ASN A 74 8.48 11.19 -4.31
N PRO A 75 9.40 11.80 -3.55
CA PRO A 75 10.74 11.26 -3.34
C PRO A 75 10.77 9.82 -2.78
N GLN A 76 9.86 9.50 -1.86
CA GLN A 76 9.75 8.15 -1.29
C GLN A 76 9.14 7.17 -2.31
N GLY A 77 8.18 7.63 -3.12
CA GLY A 77 7.67 6.85 -4.25
C GLY A 77 8.72 6.56 -5.32
N VAL A 78 9.58 7.53 -5.64
CA VAL A 78 10.71 7.38 -6.57
C VAL A 78 11.75 6.40 -6.01
N TYR A 79 12.06 6.51 -4.73
CA TYR A 79 12.92 5.54 -4.05
C TYR A 79 12.33 4.13 -4.13
N LEU A 80 11.05 3.97 -3.78
CA LEU A 80 10.34 2.69 -3.88
C LEU A 80 10.40 2.11 -5.29
N ARG A 81 10.09 2.90 -6.32
CA ARG A 81 10.22 2.51 -7.74
C ARG A 81 11.62 2.00 -8.08
N THR A 82 12.65 2.68 -7.57
CA THR A 82 14.05 2.30 -7.80
C THR A 82 14.34 0.92 -7.22
N ILE A 83 13.90 0.65 -5.99
CA ILE A 83 14.04 -0.67 -5.38
C ILE A 83 13.30 -1.74 -6.20
N LEU A 84 12.04 -1.49 -6.56
CA LEU A 84 11.22 -2.42 -7.35
C LEU A 84 11.88 -2.81 -8.68
N SER A 85 12.57 -1.86 -9.34
CA SER A 85 13.25 -2.13 -10.62
C SER A 85 14.38 -3.16 -10.51
N ALA A 86 15.03 -3.24 -9.35
CA ALA A 86 16.13 -4.18 -9.09
C ALA A 86 15.65 -5.49 -8.45
N SER A 87 14.40 -5.54 -7.97
CA SER A 87 13.82 -6.68 -7.27
C SER A 87 13.26 -7.74 -8.21
N THR A 88 13.30 -8.98 -7.76
CA THR A 88 12.56 -10.11 -8.34
C THR A 88 11.04 -9.94 -8.13
N PRO A 89 10.18 -10.65 -8.88
CA PRO A 89 8.72 -10.60 -8.67
C PRO A 89 8.30 -10.92 -7.23
N ALA A 90 8.94 -11.90 -6.59
CA ALA A 90 8.65 -12.25 -5.20
C ALA A 90 8.99 -11.15 -4.20
N GLU A 91 10.14 -10.51 -4.39
CA GLU A 91 10.54 -9.37 -3.57
C GLU A 91 9.63 -8.16 -3.82
N ARG A 92 9.28 -7.88 -5.09
CA ARG A 92 8.34 -6.79 -5.44
C ARG A 92 7.01 -6.94 -4.73
N ALA A 93 6.43 -8.15 -4.75
CA ALA A 93 5.17 -8.42 -4.06
C ALA A 93 5.28 -8.18 -2.54
N THR A 94 6.42 -8.54 -1.93
CA THR A 94 6.65 -8.35 -0.49
C THR A 94 6.82 -6.86 -0.16
N ILE A 95 7.73 -6.19 -0.85
CA ILE A 95 8.00 -4.75 -0.71
C ILE A 95 6.72 -3.93 -0.87
N MET A 96 5.88 -4.27 -1.85
CA MET A 96 4.63 -3.54 -2.07
C MET A 96 3.58 -3.79 -1.01
N ARG A 97 3.53 -4.97 -0.39
CA ARG A 97 2.63 -5.21 0.75
C ARG A 97 3.05 -4.40 1.97
N ASP A 98 4.35 -4.28 2.21
CA ASP A 98 4.88 -3.45 3.29
C ASP A 98 4.57 -1.98 3.05
N ALA A 99 4.87 -1.46 1.85
CA ALA A 99 4.55 -0.08 1.46
C ALA A 99 3.04 0.21 1.50
N GLN A 100 2.21 -0.75 1.06
CA GLN A 100 0.75 -0.67 1.15
C GLN A 100 0.30 -0.52 2.62
N ALA A 101 0.84 -1.34 3.52
CA ALA A 101 0.51 -1.28 4.94
C ALA A 101 0.96 0.03 5.59
N GLU A 102 2.15 0.53 5.26
CA GLU A 102 2.66 1.82 5.71
C GLU A 102 1.80 3.00 5.23
N ALA A 103 1.31 2.93 3.99
CA ALA A 103 0.41 3.93 3.40
C ALA A 103 -1.04 3.82 3.92
N GLY A 104 -1.38 2.78 4.69
CA GLY A 104 -2.74 2.54 5.18
C GLY A 104 -3.72 2.08 4.10
N LEU A 105 -3.21 1.52 3.00
CA LEU A 105 -4.02 1.00 1.90
C LEU A 105 -4.48 -0.43 2.19
N THR A 106 -5.70 -0.76 1.76
CA THR A 106 -6.29 -2.09 2.04
C THR A 106 -6.00 -3.12 0.96
N ARG A 107 -5.62 -2.70 -0.25
CA ARG A 107 -5.31 -3.57 -1.38
C ARG A 107 -4.20 -2.98 -2.25
N CYS A 108 -3.50 -3.85 -2.97
CA CYS A 108 -2.48 -3.46 -3.93
C CYS A 108 -2.48 -4.43 -5.12
N GLY A 109 -3.09 -4.02 -6.24
CA GLY A 109 -3.22 -4.86 -7.42
C GLY A 109 -1.87 -5.30 -7.99
N TYR A 110 -0.89 -4.40 -7.95
CA TYR A 110 0.48 -4.72 -8.37
C TYR A 110 1.16 -5.79 -7.49
N ALA A 111 0.98 -5.72 -6.17
CA ALA A 111 1.52 -6.76 -5.28
C ALA A 111 0.88 -8.14 -5.55
N GLU A 112 -0.41 -8.15 -5.88
CA GLU A 112 -1.13 -9.37 -6.23
C GLU A 112 -0.70 -9.92 -7.59
N SER A 113 -0.42 -9.06 -8.57
CA SER A 113 0.04 -9.49 -9.91
C SER A 113 1.47 -10.00 -9.88
N GLU A 114 2.38 -9.33 -9.16
CA GLU A 114 3.75 -9.82 -8.95
C GLU A 114 3.79 -11.13 -8.15
N ALA A 115 2.82 -11.37 -7.27
CA ALA A 115 2.71 -12.63 -6.54
C ALA A 115 2.42 -13.83 -7.45
N LYS A 116 1.61 -13.63 -8.50
CA LYS A 116 1.22 -14.69 -9.45
C LYS A 116 2.32 -15.05 -10.44
N ARG A 117 3.29 -14.16 -10.67
CA ARG A 117 4.45 -14.39 -11.56
C ARG A 117 5.49 -15.35 -11.00
N GLN A 118 5.21 -15.94 -9.84
CA GLN A 118 6.07 -16.90 -9.15
C GLN A 118 5.72 -18.35 -9.52
N ASP A 119 4.55 -18.57 -10.12
CA ASP A 119 4.03 -19.88 -10.57
C ASP A 119 4.37 -20.15 -12.04
#